data_AF-A0A959YZ71-F1
#
_entry.id   AF-A0A959YZ71-F1
#
_cell.length_a   1.000
_cell.length_b   1.000
_cell.length_c   1.000
_cell.angle_alpha   90.00
_cell.angle_beta   90.00
_cell.angle_gamma   90.00
#
_symmetry.space_group_name_H-M   'P 1'
#
loop_
_entity.id
_entity.type
_entity.pdbx_description
1 polymer ?
#
loop_
_entity_poly.entity_id
_entity_poly.type
_entity_poly.pdbx_seq_one_letter_code
_entity_poly.pdbx_strand_id
1 'polypeptide(L)' 'RRTFLYDQAGNLLETDLWHDDRQVSHEEFLYEADTFFLKARIRKDLGTGTIHVVRFTTERR' A
#
# COMPACT_ATOMS: atom_id res chain seq x y z
N ARG A 1 -4.48 2.88 15.58
CA ARG A 1 -3.92 4.05 14.85
C ARG A 1 -3.56 3.64 13.43
N ARG A 2 -3.74 4.51 12.44
CA ARG A 2 -3.25 4.28 11.08
C ARG A 2 -2.33 5.43 10.65
N THR A 3 -1.20 5.12 10.03
CA THR A 3 -0.27 6.10 9.45
C THR A 3 -0.24 5.93 7.94
N PHE A 4 0.09 7.02 7.25
CA PHE A 4 0.06 7.11 5.79
C PHE A 4 1.30 7.88 5.32
N LEU A 5 1.96 7.37 4.29
CA LEU A 5 3.04 8.05 3.60
C LEU A 5 2.60 8.33 2.16
N TYR A 6 2.83 9.54 1.68
CA TYR A 6 2.49 9.96 0.32
C TYR A 6 3.74 10.45 -0.41
N ASP A 7 3.76 10.30 -1.73
CA ASP A 7 4.76 10.98 -2.57
C ASP A 7 4.42 12.47 -2.75
N GLN A 8 5.26 13.19 -3.49
CA GLN A 8 5.07 14.63 -3.76
C GLN A 8 3.80 14.91 -4.59
N ALA A 9 3.38 13.97 -5.45
CA ALA A 9 2.17 14.11 -6.25
C ALA A 9 0.90 13.80 -5.44
N GLY A 10 1.02 13.19 -4.27
CA GLY A 10 -0.10 12.76 -3.42
C GLY A 10 -0.53 11.30 -3.66
N ASN A 11 0.26 10.51 -4.37
CA ASN A 11 0.07 9.06 -4.39
C ASN A 11 0.38 8.49 -3.01
N LEU A 12 -0.49 7.62 -2.50
CA LEU A 12 -0.26 6.93 -1.23
C LEU A 12 0.80 5.86 -1.44
N LEU A 13 1.97 5.95 -0.81
CA LEU A 13 3.05 4.97 -0.94
C LEU A 13 2.92 3.84 0.07
N GLU A 14 2.64 4.17 1.33
CA GLU A 14 2.63 3.21 2.43
C GLU A 14 1.50 3.47 3.41
N THR A 15 0.98 2.41 4.03
CA THR A 15 0.17 2.53 5.25
C THR A 15 0.53 1.50 6.29
N ASP A 16 0.55 1.94 7.55
CA ASP A 16 0.67 1.02 8.68
C ASP A 16 -0.56 1.08 9.56
N LEU A 17 -1.04 -0.11 9.94
CA LEU A 17 -2.06 -0.26 10.97
C LEU A 17 -1.39 -0.68 12.28
N TRP A 18 -1.73 0.03 13.34
CA TRP A 18 -1.22 -0.18 14.70
C TRP A 18 -2.35 -0.41 15.68
N HIS A 19 -2.26 -1.44 16.51
CA HIS A 19 -3.12 -1.69 17.66
C HIS A 19 -2.24 -1.77 18.91
N ASP A 20 -2.58 -1.04 19.97
CA ASP A 20 -1.86 -1.07 21.26
C ASP A 20 -0.34 -0.95 21.11
N ASP A 21 0.11 0.06 20.35
CA ASP A 21 1.51 0.33 19.98
C ASP A 21 2.26 -0.78 19.24
N ARG A 22 1.56 -1.84 18.81
CA ARG A 22 2.08 -2.88 17.94
C ARG A 22 1.58 -2.69 16.51
N GLN A 23 2.50 -2.68 15.56
CA GLN A 23 2.16 -2.71 14.14
C GLN A 23 1.58 -4.09 13.80
N VAL A 24 0.39 -4.12 13.20
CA VAL A 24 -0.34 -5.35 12.83
C VAL A 24 -0.38 -5.54 11.32
N SER A 25 -0.27 -4.47 10.53
CA SER A 25 -0.25 -4.55 9.07
C SER A 25 0.64 -3.46 8.50
N HIS A 26 1.35 -3.81 7.43
CA HIS A 26 2.05 -2.88 6.55
C HIS A 26 1.51 -3.05 5.13
N GLU A 27 1.30 -1.96 4.40
CA GLU A 27 0.88 -1.97 3.01
C GLU A 27 1.73 -1.04 2.18
N GLU A 28 2.15 -1.49 1.00
CA GLU A 28 2.85 -0.71 -0.02
C GLU A 28 2.00 -0.63 -1.29
N PHE A 29 2.07 0.51 -1.96
CA PHE A 29 1.29 0.83 -3.15
C PHE A 29 2.23 1.27 -4.26
N LEU A 30 2.13 0.60 -5.40
CA LEU A 30 2.99 0.81 -6.56
C LEU A 30 2.17 1.40 -7.68
N TYR A 31 2.64 2.51 -8.24
CA TYR A 31 1.99 3.23 -9.33
C TYR A 31 2.83 3.12 -10.61
N GLU A 32 2.19 3.28 -11.76
CA GLU A 32 2.89 3.57 -13.00
C GLU A 32 3.55 4.96 -12.89
N ALA A 33 4.79 5.07 -13.36
CA ALA A 33 5.63 6.25 -13.19
C ALA A 33 4.93 7.55 -13.61
N ASP A 34 5.02 8.58 -12.77
CA ASP A 34 4.42 9.91 -12.98
C ASP A 34 2.90 9.90 -13.21
N THR A 35 2.20 8.87 -12.74
CA THR A 35 0.74 8.77 -12.82
C THR A 35 0.11 8.33 -11.50
N PHE A 36 -1.21 8.46 -11.41
CA PHE A 36 -2.02 7.89 -10.32
C PHE A 36 -2.53 6.48 -10.62
N PHE A 37 -2.05 5.84 -11.69
CA PHE A 37 -2.48 4.49 -12.05
C PHE A 37 -1.80 3.46 -11.17
N LEU A 38 -2.56 2.90 -10.23
CA LEU A 38 -2.08 1.84 -9.37
C LEU A 38 -1.79 0.58 -10.20
N LYS A 39 -0.59 0.03 -10.03
CA LYS A 39 -0.09 -1.18 -10.67
C LYS A 39 -0.20 -2.37 -9.72
N ALA A 40 0.11 -2.16 -8.45
CA ALA A 40 0.04 -3.22 -7.45
C ALA A 40 -0.17 -2.64 -6.05
N ARG A 41 -0.72 -3.48 -5.19
CA ARG A 41 -0.78 -3.28 -3.75
C ARG A 41 -0.24 -4.53 -3.07
N ILE A 42 0.69 -4.34 -2.16
CA ILE A 42 1.30 -5.40 -1.37
C ILE A 42 0.90 -5.16 0.08
N ARG A 43 0.35 -6.17 0.75
CA ARG A 43 0.01 -6.09 2.18
C ARG A 43 0.68 -7.23 2.92
N LYS A 44 1.40 -6.91 3.99
CA LYS A 44 1.92 -7.88 4.95
C LYS A 44 1.11 -7.83 6.23
N ASP A 45 0.52 -8.95 6.59
CA ASP A 45 -0.02 -9.17 7.93
C ASP A 45 1.12 -9.57 8.85
N LEU A 46 1.39 -8.75 9.88
CA LEU A 46 2.54 -8.96 10.77
C LEU A 46 2.26 -9.98 11.87
N GLY A 47 0.99 -10.34 12.11
CA GLY A 47 0.62 -11.39 13.05
C GLY A 47 0.88 -12.78 12.50
N THR A 48 0.59 -12.98 11.21
CA THR A 48 0.71 -14.28 10.52
C THR A 48 1.95 -14.38 9.63
N GLY A 49 2.55 -13.26 9.25
CA GLY A 49 3.63 -13.21 8.25
C GLY A 49 3.14 -13.33 6.80
N THR A 50 1.83 -13.43 6.58
CA THR A 50 1.24 -13.60 5.25
C THR A 50 1.41 -12.33 4.41
N ILE A 51 1.80 -12.51 3.14
CA ILE A 51 1.90 -11.43 2.16
C ILE A 51 0.81 -11.62 1.11
N HIS A 52 -0.06 -10.62 0.98
CA HIS A 52 -1.07 -10.52 -0.06
C HIS A 52 -0.58 -9.56 -1.14
N VAL A 53 -0.60 -10.02 -2.40
CA VAL A 53 -0.24 -9.20 -3.55
C VAL A 53 -1.46 -9.10 -4.47
N VAL A 54 -1.90 -7.88 -4.73
CA VAL A 54 -2.96 -7.58 -5.70
C VAL A 54 -2.38 -6.77 -6.84
N ARG A 55 -2.51 -7.27 -8.07
CA ARG A 55 -2.10 -6.57 -9.29
C ARG A 55 -3.31 -5.92 -9.93
N PHE A 56 -3.15 -4.69 -10.38
CA PHE A 56 -4.16 -3.94 -11.09
C PHE A 56 -3.76 -3.78 -12.55
N THR A 57 -4.75 -3.78 -13.43
CA THR A 57 -4.59 -3.50 -14.85
C THR A 57 -5.51 -2.34 -15.18
N THR A 58 -4.95 -1.30 -15.80
CA THR A 58 -5.74 -0.15 -16.27
C THR A 58 -5.85 -0.24 -17.79
N GLU A 59 -7.08 -0.23 -18.30
CA GLU A 59 -7.35 -0.08 -19.73
C GLU A 59 -7.63 1.41 -20.03
N ARG A 60 -6.90 1.99 -20.98
CA ARG A 60 -7.17 3.33 -21.50
C ARG A 60 -8.02 3.17 -22.77
N ARG A 61 -9.20 3.81 -22.79
CA ARG A 61 -10.08 3.88 -23.96
C ARG A 61 -10.02 5.24 -24.60
#